data_AF-A0A940UNT5-F1
#
_entry.id   AF-A0A940UNT5-F1
#
_cell.length_a   1.000
_cell.length_b   1.000
_cell.length_c   1.000
_cell.angle_alpha   90.00
_cell.angle_beta   90.00
_cell.angle_gamma   90.00
#
_symmetry.space_group_name_H-M   'P 1'
#
loop_
_entity.id
_entity.type
_entity.pdbx_description
1 polymer ?
#
loop_
_entity_poly.entity_id
_entity_poly.type
_entity_poly.pdbx_seq_one_letter_code
_entity_poly.pdbx_strand_id
1 'polypeptide(L)'
;MADYAYYTGTYLGTSITESDFLRLATRAASKLAYYKRVYTVTENTDAENMAVCAMADALYYFETAANGGLTQSSSVGSVSSSAVNPSPDLSEKAQAAELYRCARLYLEIYRGAGGC
;
A
#
# COMPACT_ATOMS: atom_id res chain seq x y z
N MET A 1 -0.23 14.18 8.43
CA MET A 1 -0.07 13.68 7.05
C MET A 1 1.41 13.64 6.80
N ALA A 2 1.96 12.54 6.29
CA ALA A 2 3.37 12.50 5.92
C ALA A 2 3.62 13.41 4.71
N ASP A 3 4.55 14.35 4.82
CA ASP A 3 5.03 15.20 3.73
C ASP A 3 6.21 14.55 3.00
N TYR A 4 6.56 15.02 1.80
CA TYR A 4 7.67 14.46 1.02
C TYR A 4 9.02 14.57 1.75
N ALA A 5 9.22 15.63 2.54
CA ALA A 5 10.39 15.77 3.41
C ALA A 5 10.46 14.67 4.48
N TYR A 6 9.31 14.24 5.02
CA TYR A 6 9.25 13.12 5.96
C TYR A 6 9.51 11.78 5.25
N TYR A 7 8.94 11.60 4.06
CA TYR A 7 9.16 10.40 3.24
C TYR A 7 10.65 10.18 2.92
N THR A 8 11.35 11.23 2.50
CA THR A 8 12.77 11.15 2.12
C THR A 8 13.73 11.26 3.30
N GLY A 9 13.38 12.03 4.34
CA GLY A 9 14.26 12.30 5.47
C GLY A 9 14.13 11.32 6.64
N THR A 10 12.90 10.95 7.00
CA THR A 10 12.63 10.09 8.16
C THR A 10 12.35 8.65 7.74
N TYR A 11 11.46 8.46 6.77
CA TYR A 11 11.12 7.15 6.25
C TYR A 11 12.17 6.61 5.24
N LEU A 12 13.00 7.49 4.68
CA LEU A 12 14.08 7.18 3.74
C LEU A 12 13.62 6.49 2.44
N GLY A 13 12.41 6.80 1.99
CA GLY A 13 11.86 6.30 0.74
C GLY A 13 12.42 7.02 -0.49
N THR A 14 12.65 6.27 -1.57
CA THR A 14 13.24 6.79 -2.82
C THR A 14 12.45 6.38 -4.07
N SER A 15 11.29 5.75 -3.90
CA SER A 15 10.54 5.13 -5.00
C SER A 15 9.60 6.10 -5.71
N ILE A 16 9.08 7.10 -5.00
CA ILE A 16 8.03 8.00 -5.46
C ILE A 16 8.59 9.42 -5.66
N THR A 17 8.17 10.12 -6.71
CA THR A 17 8.46 11.54 -6.92
C THR A 17 7.62 12.43 -6.00
N GLU A 18 8.06 13.67 -5.73
CA GLU A 18 7.30 14.61 -4.89
C GLU A 18 5.87 14.86 -5.40
N SER A 19 5.71 15.00 -6.72
CA SER A 19 4.42 15.23 -7.37
C SER A 19 3.44 14.07 -7.20
N ASP A 20 3.93 12.83 -7.26
CA ASP A 20 3.09 11.64 -7.09
C ASP A 20 2.85 11.31 -5.61
N PHE A 21 3.84 11.62 -4.75
CA PHE A 21 3.79 11.32 -3.33
C PHE A 21 2.58 11.98 -2.65
N LEU A 22 2.31 13.26 -2.94
CA LEU A 22 1.18 13.95 -2.31
C LEU A 22 -0.18 13.28 -2.65
N ARG A 23 -0.35 12.88 -3.91
CA ARG A 23 -1.54 12.16 -4.38
C ARG A 23 -1.67 10.80 -3.70
N LEU A 24 -0.58 10.04 -3.67
CA LEU A 24 -0.53 8.69 -3.12
C LEU A 24 -0.68 8.67 -1.60
N ALA A 25 -0.02 9.58 -0.89
CA ALA A 25 -0.15 9.78 0.54
C ALA A 25 -1.60 10.11 0.93
N THR A 26 -2.29 10.95 0.15
CA THR A 26 -3.72 11.26 0.38
C THR A 26 -4.61 10.03 0.23
N ARG A 27 -4.34 9.21 -0.79
CA ARG A 27 -5.07 7.96 -1.03
C ARG A 27 -4.79 6.92 0.07
N ALA A 28 -3.53 6.79 0.50
CA ALA A 28 -3.11 5.94 1.59
C ALA A 28 -3.73 6.36 2.93
N ALA A 29 -3.70 7.65 3.26
CA ALA A 29 -4.33 8.20 4.46
C ALA A 29 -5.85 7.97 4.48
N SER A 30 -6.53 8.13 3.35
CA SER A 30 -7.96 7.83 3.25
C SER A 30 -8.26 6.35 3.53
N LYS A 31 -7.40 5.44 3.04
CA LYS A 31 -7.53 4.00 3.31
C LYS A 31 -7.21 3.67 4.77
N LEU A 32 -6.23 4.33 5.35
CA LEU A 32 -5.89 4.16 6.75
C LEU A 32 -7.02 4.66 7.66
N ALA A 33 -7.63 5.80 7.35
CA ALA A 33 -8.81 6.30 8.04
C ALA A 33 -9.98 5.30 7.98
N TYR A 34 -10.15 4.60 6.86
CA TYR A 34 -11.10 3.48 6.77
C TYR A 34 -10.71 2.33 7.72
N TYR A 35 -9.42 1.94 7.78
CA TYR A 35 -8.98 0.90 8.73
C TYR A 35 -9.19 1.30 10.19
N LYS A 36 -8.90 2.56 10.57
CA LYS A 36 -9.17 3.09 11.92
C LYS A 36 -10.66 3.07 12.30
N ARG A 37 -11.57 3.12 11.32
CA ARG A 37 -13.02 3.02 11.55
C ARG A 37 -13.50 1.57 11.71
N VAL A 38 -12.88 0.63 11.00
CA VAL A 38 -13.31 -0.78 10.97
C VAL A 38 -12.57 -1.64 12.00
N TYR A 39 -11.35 -1.25 12.36
CA TYR A 39 -10.45 -1.97 13.23
C TYR A 39 -9.99 -1.08 14.38
N THR A 40 -9.62 -1.71 15.50
CA THR A 40 -8.91 -1.01 16.57
C THR A 40 -7.46 -0.90 16.14
N VAL A 41 -7.01 0.33 15.93
CA VAL A 41 -5.64 0.63 15.52
C VAL A 41 -4.95 1.31 16.70
N THR A 42 -3.93 0.67 17.26
CA THR A 42 -3.05 1.31 18.23
C THR A 42 -1.92 1.98 17.46
N GLU A 43 -1.80 3.29 17.62
CA GLU A 43 -0.78 4.10 16.98
C GLU A 43 0.21 4.66 18.00
N ASN A 44 1.49 4.60 17.66
CA ASN A 44 2.54 5.33 18.37
C ASN A 44 2.83 6.64 17.61
N THR A 45 3.54 7.56 18.27
CA THR A 45 4.12 8.74 17.62
C THR A 45 4.91 8.29 16.39
N ASP A 46 4.62 8.86 15.22
CA ASP A 46 5.22 8.56 13.91
C ASP A 46 4.80 7.26 13.20
N ALA A 47 4.15 6.32 13.88
CA ALA A 47 3.73 5.05 13.27
C ALA A 47 2.70 5.24 12.14
N GLU A 48 1.76 6.17 12.31
CA GLU A 48 0.77 6.50 11.27
C GLU A 48 1.45 7.06 10.01
N ASN A 49 2.41 7.96 10.17
CA ASN A 49 3.12 8.56 9.05
C ASN A 49 3.95 7.51 8.30
N MET A 50 4.64 6.60 9.01
CA MET A 50 5.38 5.50 8.38
C MET A 50 4.45 4.52 7.65
N ALA A 51 3.29 4.19 8.23
CA ALA A 51 2.29 3.36 7.57
C ALA A 51 1.78 4.01 6.27
N VAL A 52 1.50 5.31 6.28
CA VAL A 52 1.08 6.06 5.09
C VAL A 52 2.17 6.04 4.02
N CYS A 53 3.44 6.22 4.39
CA CYS A 53 4.57 6.13 3.45
C CYS A 53 4.67 4.74 2.82
N ALA A 54 4.62 3.67 3.62
CA ALA A 54 4.68 2.30 3.11
C ALA A 54 3.48 1.93 2.22
N MET A 55 2.29 2.39 2.58
CA MET A 55 1.11 2.23 1.75
C MET A 55 1.23 3.02 0.44
N ALA A 56 1.82 4.21 0.44
CA ALA A 56 2.06 4.99 -0.76
C ALA A 56 3.03 4.28 -1.71
N ASP A 57 4.10 3.65 -1.21
CA ASP A 57 5.03 2.85 -2.02
C ASP A 57 4.32 1.68 -2.69
N ALA A 58 3.49 0.95 -1.93
CA ALA A 58 2.69 -0.13 -2.49
C ALA A 58 1.76 0.39 -3.60
N LEU A 59 1.03 1.49 -3.36
CA LEU A 59 0.16 2.10 -4.38
C LEU A 59 0.93 2.48 -5.64
N TYR A 60 2.11 3.10 -5.49
CA TYR A 60 2.96 3.46 -6.62
C TYR A 60 3.42 2.23 -7.41
N TYR A 61 3.79 1.15 -6.71
CA TYR A 61 4.14 -0.12 -7.34
C TYR A 61 2.98 -0.69 -8.15
N PHE A 62 1.77 -0.75 -7.59
CA PHE A 62 0.59 -1.24 -8.30
C PHE A 62 0.21 -0.34 -9.48
N GLU A 63 0.30 0.99 -9.35
CA GLU A 63 0.04 1.92 -10.45
C GLU A 63 1.09 1.77 -11.57
N THR A 64 2.37 1.62 -11.23
CA THR A 64 3.45 1.39 -12.19
C THR A 64 3.29 0.03 -12.89
N ALA A 65 2.91 -1.00 -12.14
CA ALA A 65 2.63 -2.33 -12.65
C ALA A 65 1.43 -2.34 -13.61
N ALA A 66 0.34 -1.65 -13.24
CA ALA A 66 -0.88 -1.58 -14.03
C ALA A 66 -0.72 -0.74 -15.31
N ASN A 67 0.11 0.30 -15.27
CA ASN A 67 0.45 1.09 -16.46
C ASN A 67 1.49 0.41 -17.38
N GLY A 68 1.89 -0.83 -17.08
CA GLY A 68 2.88 -1.57 -17.87
C GLY A 68 4.31 -1.05 -17.74
N GLY A 69 4.58 -0.16 -16.78
CA GLY A 69 5.92 0.30 -16.43
C GLY A 69 6.78 -0.80 -15.79
N LEU A 70 6.13 -1.80 -15.21
CA LEU A 70 6.72 -3.13 -15.08
C LEU A 70 6.40 -3.86 -16.38
N THR A 71 7.36 -3.97 -17.30
CA THR A 71 7.22 -4.73 -18.54
C THR A 71 6.98 -6.21 -18.23
N GLN A 72 5.76 -6.57 -17.86
CA GLN A 72 5.21 -7.90 -18.00
C GLN A 72 4.18 -7.81 -19.10
N SER A 73 4.71 -7.93 -20.33
CA SER A 73 3.96 -8.27 -21.51
C SER A 73 3.03 -9.44 -21.18
N SER A 74 1.72 -9.20 -21.18
CA SER A 74 0.75 -10.22 -21.57
C SER A 74 -0.55 -9.54 -21.94
N SER A 75 -0.71 -9.43 -23.26
CA SER A 75 -1.99 -9.41 -23.93
C SER A 75 -2.93 -10.43 -23.26
N VAL A 76 -4.10 -9.96 -22.85
CA VAL A 76 -5.20 -10.75 -22.33
C VAL A 76 -5.72 -11.68 -23.44
N GLY A 77 -4.98 -12.77 -23.66
CA GLY A 77 -5.35 -13.88 -24.52
C GLY A 77 -5.90 -15.00 -23.66
N SER A 78 -7.21 -15.17 -23.70
CA SER A 78 -7.98 -16.22 -23.04
C SER A 78 -7.43 -17.63 -23.26
N VAL A 79 -6.58 -18.18 -22.38
CA VAL A 79 -6.45 -19.63 -22.21
C VAL A 79 -5.91 -19.99 -20.82
N SER A 80 -6.61 -20.89 -20.15
CA SER A 80 -6.11 -21.61 -18.98
C SER A 80 -4.82 -22.37 -19.33
N SER A 81 -3.70 -22.09 -18.66
CA SER A 81 -2.61 -23.07 -18.56
C SER A 81 -1.71 -22.78 -17.37
N SER A 82 -1.58 -23.79 -16.52
CA SER A 82 -0.72 -23.85 -15.35
C SER A 82 0.75 -23.77 -15.77
N ALA A 83 1.41 -22.63 -15.58
CA ALA A 83 2.87 -22.52 -15.66
C ALA A 83 3.39 -21.45 -14.68
N VAL A 84 4.47 -21.82 -14.00
CA VAL A 84 5.03 -21.20 -12.80
C VAL A 84 5.81 -19.92 -13.12
N ASN A 85 5.08 -18.82 -13.32
CA ASN A 85 5.54 -17.47 -13.04
C ASN A 85 4.30 -16.72 -12.59
N PRO A 86 4.11 -16.42 -11.29
CA PRO A 86 2.97 -15.60 -10.90
C PRO A 86 3.20 -14.23 -11.54
N SER A 87 2.47 -13.93 -12.61
CA SER A 87 2.19 -12.55 -12.97
C SER A 87 1.73 -11.86 -11.68
N PRO A 88 2.25 -10.66 -11.36
CA PRO A 88 1.86 -9.99 -10.13
C PRO A 88 0.34 -9.85 -10.15
N ASP A 89 -0.34 -10.38 -9.13
CA ASP A 89 -1.78 -10.24 -9.00
C ASP A 89 -2.07 -8.76 -8.74
N LEU A 90 -2.41 -8.01 -9.79
CA LEU A 90 -2.75 -6.59 -9.71
C LEU A 90 -4.24 -6.38 -9.38
N SER A 91 -4.94 -7.42 -8.94
CA SER A 91 -6.33 -7.34 -8.51
C SER A 91 -6.49 -6.37 -7.34
N GLU A 92 -7.64 -5.69 -7.26
CA GLU A 92 -8.01 -4.82 -6.14
C GLU A 92 -7.89 -5.56 -4.79
N LYS A 93 -8.12 -6.88 -4.80
CA LYS A 93 -7.96 -7.73 -3.62
C LYS A 93 -6.51 -7.85 -3.17
N ALA A 94 -5.58 -8.07 -4.09
CA ALA A 94 -4.15 -8.11 -3.79
C ALA A 94 -3.62 -6.74 -3.37
N GLN A 95 -4.04 -5.67 -4.05
CA GLN A 95 -3.72 -4.31 -3.64
C GLN A 95 -4.21 -4.05 -2.20
N ALA A 96 -5.45 -4.41 -1.87
CA ALA A 96 -5.98 -4.23 -0.52
C ALA A 96 -5.25 -5.07 0.54
N ALA A 97 -4.83 -6.30 0.19
CA ALA A 97 -4.06 -7.17 1.06
C ALA A 97 -2.65 -6.61 1.33
N GLU A 98 -1.99 -6.08 0.30
CA GLU A 98 -0.66 -5.49 0.43
C GLU A 98 -0.71 -4.20 1.24
N LEU A 99 -1.68 -3.32 0.98
CA LEU A 99 -1.89 -2.12 1.79
C LEU A 99 -2.12 -2.44 3.27
N TYR A 100 -2.89 -3.50 3.55
CA TYR A 100 -3.11 -3.97 4.91
C TYR A 100 -1.82 -4.54 5.54
N ARG A 101 -1.00 -5.24 4.76
CA ARG A 101 0.31 -5.75 5.19
C ARG A 101 1.25 -4.59 5.52
N CYS A 102 1.38 -3.60 4.64
CA CYS A 102 2.20 -2.40 4.86
C CYS A 102 1.76 -1.64 6.11
N ALA A 103 0.46 -1.43 6.29
CA ALA A 103 -0.06 -0.76 7.47
C ALA A 103 0.30 -1.52 8.76
N ARG A 104 0.21 -2.86 8.75
CA ARG A 104 0.56 -3.71 9.89
C ARG A 104 2.04 -3.77 10.25
N LEU A 105 2.94 -3.31 9.38
CA LEU A 105 4.36 -3.20 9.70
C LEU A 105 4.62 -2.14 10.78
N TYR A 106 3.79 -1.08 10.79
CA TYR A 106 3.97 0.06 11.68
C TYR A 106 2.83 0.20 12.68
N LEU A 107 1.65 -0.33 12.38
CA LEU A 107 0.45 -0.20 13.19
C LEU A 107 -0.02 -1.55 13.73
N GLU A 108 -0.37 -1.57 15.00
CA GLU A 108 -1.05 -2.71 15.59
C GLU A 108 -2.55 -2.63 15.24
N ILE A 109 -2.90 -3.27 14.13
CA ILE A 109 -4.29 -3.39 13.68
C ILE A 109 -4.89 -4.66 14.30
N TYR A 110 -5.68 -4.48 15.35
CA TYR A 110 -6.41 -5.55 16.01
C TYR A 110 -7.85 -5.61 15.51
N ARG A 111 -8.26 -6.79 15.04
CA ARG A 111 -9.66 -7.10 14.74
C ARG A 111 -10.25 -7.85 15.93
N GLY A 112 -10.57 -7.12 16.99
CA GLY A 112 -11.17 -7.72 18.17
C GLY A 112 -12.54 -8.31 17.84
N ALA A 113 -12.67 -9.63 17.91
CA ALA A 113 -13.84 -10.17 18.59
C ALA A 113 -13.70 -9.74 20.05
N GLY A 114 -14.76 -9.13 20.60
CA GLY A 114 -14.74 -8.48 21.91
C GLY A 114 -14.06 -9.33 22.99
N GLY A 115 -13.28 -8.64 23.82
CA GLY A 115 -12.79 -9.22 25.07
C GLY A 115 -13.97 -9.79 25.86
N CYS A 116 -13.80 -11.03 26.31
CA CYS A 116 -14.57 -11.59 27.41
C CYS A 116 -14.02 -11.08 28.73
#